data_AF-A0A2T3W351-F1
#
_entry.id   AF-A0A2T3W351-F1
#
_cell.length_a   1.000
_cell.length_b   1.000
_cell.length_c   1.000
_cell.angle_alpha   90.00
_cell.angle_beta   90.00
_cell.angle_gamma   90.00
#
_symmetry.space_group_name_H-M   'P 1'
#
loop_
_entity.id
_entity.type
_entity.pdbx_description
1 polymer ?
#
loop_
_entity_poly.entity_id
_entity_poly.type
_entity_poly.pdbx_seq_one_letter_code
_entity_poly.pdbx_strand_id
1 'polypeptide(L)'
;MPQSPSASSLYTSKLLSLLRILTFWGLTRRQQAELLGLSVRTLQRIAGGYGPARSSWEKQQRLRLLADIAVALHTLYGDHHVAGWLRRPNGRPPFDGRTPLAFMLGGDQALHAVHQLLTADLSGLFRVTPEAHALAAALPQPDFDLDSPSRISHEDESTKLD
;
A
#
# COMPACT_ATOMS: atom_id res chain seq x y z
N MET A 1 -20.46 30.56 -13.53
CA MET A 1 -20.03 29.35 -14.28
C MET A 1 -18.87 28.72 -13.53
N PRO A 2 -18.96 27.47 -13.04
CA PRO A 2 -17.79 26.79 -12.51
C PRO A 2 -16.82 26.54 -13.67
N GLN A 3 -15.62 27.09 -13.59
CA GLN A 3 -14.56 26.90 -14.58
C GLN A 3 -14.14 25.43 -14.52
N SER A 4 -14.24 24.69 -15.63
CA SER A 4 -13.71 23.33 -15.70
C SER A 4 -12.21 23.34 -15.36
N PRO A 5 -11.73 22.43 -14.51
CA PRO A 5 -10.33 22.45 -14.09
C PRO A 5 -9.42 22.21 -15.30
N SER A 6 -8.48 23.13 -15.55
CA SER A 6 -7.43 22.96 -16.55
C SER A 6 -6.59 21.71 -16.25
N ALA A 7 -6.02 21.07 -17.28
CA ALA A 7 -5.20 19.86 -17.14
C ALA A 7 -4.04 20.02 -16.12
N SER A 8 -3.48 21.24 -15.99
CA SER A 8 -2.47 21.56 -14.98
C SER A 8 -3.03 21.54 -13.54
N SER A 9 -4.27 21.95 -13.35
CA SER A 9 -4.96 21.91 -12.05
C SER A 9 -5.26 20.47 -11.61
N LEU A 10 -5.73 19.62 -12.53
CA LEU A 10 -5.98 18.21 -12.25
C LEU A 10 -4.70 17.45 -11.88
N TYR A 11 -3.61 17.70 -12.61
CA TYR A 11 -2.30 17.12 -12.29
C TYR A 11 -1.85 17.52 -10.88
N THR A 12 -1.97 18.81 -10.54
CA THR A 12 -1.60 19.33 -9.22
C THR A 12 -2.44 18.71 -8.11
N SER A 13 -3.75 18.63 -8.30
CA SER A 13 -4.66 17.99 -7.34
C SER A 13 -4.29 16.52 -7.12
N LYS A 14 -4.05 15.76 -8.19
CA LYS A 14 -3.64 14.36 -8.10
C LYS A 14 -2.31 14.19 -7.34
N LEU A 15 -1.34 15.05 -7.61
CA LEU A 15 -0.05 15.06 -6.93
C LEU A 15 -0.22 15.31 -5.42
N LEU A 16 -1.03 16.30 -5.04
CA LEU A 16 -1.32 16.62 -3.64
C LEU A 16 -2.07 15.50 -2.92
N SER A 17 -3.04 14.87 -3.59
CA SER A 17 -3.76 13.71 -3.04
C SER A 17 -2.82 12.53 -2.79
N LEU A 18 -1.96 12.20 -3.77
CA LEU A 18 -0.93 11.16 -3.59
C LEU A 18 0.04 11.52 -2.47
N LEU A 19 0.48 12.78 -2.37
CA LEU A 19 1.37 13.22 -1.30
C LEU A 19 0.75 12.99 0.09
N ARG A 20 -0.56 13.19 0.25
CA ARG A 20 -1.28 12.90 1.50
C ARG A 20 -1.27 11.40 1.82
N ILE A 21 -1.55 10.56 0.82
CA ILE A 21 -1.49 9.09 0.97
C ILE A 21 -0.09 8.63 1.38
N LEU A 22 0.95 9.10 0.69
CA LEU A 22 2.34 8.74 1.01
C LEU A 22 2.75 9.23 2.41
N THR A 23 2.22 10.37 2.85
CA THR A 23 2.43 10.89 4.22
C THR A 23 1.72 10.00 5.24
N PHE A 24 0.49 9.57 4.96
CA PHE A 24 -0.25 8.65 5.82
C PHE A 24 0.44 7.29 5.97
N TRP A 25 1.06 6.78 4.91
CA TRP A 25 1.92 5.58 4.97
C TRP A 25 3.27 5.79 5.71
N GLY A 26 3.54 7.01 6.17
CA GLY A 26 4.73 7.37 6.95
C GLY A 26 6.02 7.45 6.13
N LEU A 27 5.94 7.72 4.82
CA LEU A 27 7.13 7.86 3.98
C LEU A 27 7.84 9.20 4.24
N THR A 28 9.17 9.17 4.23
CA THR A 28 9.99 10.37 4.37
C THR A 28 9.85 11.30 3.16
N ARG A 29 10.14 12.59 3.33
CA ARG A 29 10.12 13.58 2.22
C ARG A 29 10.94 13.15 1.00
N ARG A 30 12.10 12.51 1.22
CA ARG A 30 12.94 12.00 0.14
C ARG A 30 12.24 10.89 -0.64
N GLN A 31 11.69 9.90 0.07
CA GLN A 31 10.95 8.80 -0.56
C GLN A 31 9.70 9.30 -1.31
N GLN A 32 8.98 10.26 -0.72
CA GLN A 32 7.85 10.91 -1.39
C GLN A 32 8.26 11.57 -2.70
N ALA A 33 9.37 12.34 -2.68
CA ALA A 33 9.87 13.03 -3.86
C ALA A 33 10.31 12.04 -4.96
N GLU A 34 11.05 10.99 -4.58
CA GLU A 34 11.49 9.95 -5.52
C GLU A 34 10.31 9.23 -6.18
N LEU A 35 9.34 8.75 -5.39
CA LEU A 35 8.15 8.09 -5.94
C LEU A 35 7.38 9.03 -6.87
N LEU A 36 7.18 10.30 -6.49
CA LEU A 36 6.47 11.28 -7.31
C LEU A 36 7.27 11.77 -8.53
N GLY A 37 8.55 11.42 -8.65
CA GLY A 37 9.43 11.88 -9.73
C GLY A 37 9.75 13.37 -9.67
N LEU A 38 9.96 13.87 -8.46
CA LEU A 38 10.25 15.27 -8.18
C LEU A 38 11.55 15.37 -7.40
N SER A 39 12.21 16.52 -7.50
CA SER A 39 13.21 16.89 -6.50
C SER A 39 12.52 17.26 -5.19
N VAL A 40 13.20 17.03 -4.05
CA VAL A 40 12.70 17.43 -2.73
C VAL A 40 12.34 18.92 -2.68
N ARG A 41 13.15 19.77 -3.31
CA ARG A 41 12.87 21.22 -3.46
C ARG A 41 11.56 21.48 -4.20
N THR A 42 11.32 20.77 -5.31
CA THR A 42 10.07 20.90 -6.07
C THR A 42 8.87 20.44 -5.26
N LEU A 43 9.01 19.33 -4.54
CA LEU A 43 7.97 18.80 -3.66
C LEU A 43 7.61 19.81 -2.55
N GLN A 44 8.61 20.41 -1.90
CA GLN A 44 8.41 21.44 -0.86
C GLN A 44 7.68 22.66 -1.41
N ARG A 45 8.09 23.14 -2.59
CA ARG A 45 7.43 24.26 -3.26
C ARG A 45 5.95 23.95 -3.55
N ILE A 46 5.65 22.76 -4.07
CA ILE A 46 4.26 22.35 -4.34
C ILE A 46 3.45 22.20 -3.05
N ALA A 47 4.03 21.62 -2.00
CA ALA A 47 3.40 21.52 -0.69
C ALA A 47 3.11 22.90 -0.05
N GLY A 48 3.93 23.91 -0.37
CA GLY A 48 3.73 25.31 0.02
C GLY A 48 2.74 26.11 -0.83
N GLY A 49 1.98 25.45 -1.73
CA GLY A 49 0.93 26.09 -2.53
C GLY A 49 1.36 26.63 -3.89
N TYR A 50 2.63 26.47 -4.27
CA TYR A 50 3.11 26.87 -5.58
C TYR A 50 2.90 25.74 -6.59
N GLY A 51 2.01 25.95 -7.57
CA GLY A 51 1.68 24.95 -8.57
C GLY A 51 2.90 24.40 -9.33
N PRO A 52 2.89 23.10 -9.73
CA PRO A 52 3.92 22.53 -10.58
C PRO A 52 4.01 23.30 -11.90
N ALA A 53 5.25 23.60 -12.32
CA ALA A 53 5.48 24.47 -13.47
C ALA A 53 4.88 23.91 -14.77
N ARG A 54 5.01 22.59 -15.02
CA ARG A 54 4.44 21.84 -16.16
C ARG A 54 4.35 20.34 -15.86
N SER A 55 3.32 19.67 -16.37
CA SER A 55 3.22 18.21 -16.40
C SER A 55 3.71 17.68 -17.76
N SER A 56 4.70 16.79 -17.76
CA SER A 56 5.05 15.99 -18.95
C SER A 56 4.20 14.72 -18.97
N TRP A 57 4.13 14.06 -20.14
CA TRP A 57 3.42 12.77 -20.26
C TRP A 57 3.97 11.72 -19.27
N GLU A 58 5.29 11.59 -19.18
CA GLU A 58 5.95 10.66 -18.24
C GLU A 58 5.55 10.92 -16.79
N LYS A 59 5.50 12.20 -16.36
CA LYS A 59 5.05 12.57 -15.02
C LYS A 59 3.59 12.16 -14.79
N GLN A 60 2.73 12.36 -15.78
CA GLN A 60 1.33 11.97 -15.67
C GLN A 60 1.17 10.46 -15.57
N GLN A 61 1.95 9.68 -16.34
CA GLN A 61 1.96 8.22 -16.26
C GLN A 61 2.44 7.73 -14.89
N ARG A 62 3.54 8.28 -14.38
CA ARG A 62 4.04 7.95 -13.04
C ARG A 62 2.98 8.22 -11.95
N LEU A 63 2.30 9.37 -12.00
CA LEU A 63 1.21 9.68 -11.07
C LEU A 63 0.00 8.74 -11.25
N ARG A 64 -0.27 8.26 -12.46
CA ARG A 64 -1.30 7.25 -12.70
C ARG A 64 -0.94 5.92 -12.07
N LEU A 65 0.26 5.40 -12.33
CA LEU A 65 0.75 4.16 -11.71
C LEU A 65 0.68 4.21 -10.19
N LEU A 66 1.15 5.29 -9.57
CA LEU A 66 1.09 5.43 -8.11
C LEU A 66 -0.34 5.47 -7.57
N ALA A 67 -1.27 6.12 -8.28
CA ALA A 67 -2.67 6.14 -7.88
C ALA A 67 -3.29 4.74 -7.98
N ASP A 68 -3.01 4.03 -9.07
CA ASP A 68 -3.54 2.68 -9.29
C ASP A 68 -2.94 1.68 -8.27
N ILE A 69 -1.64 1.82 -7.92
CA ILE A 69 -1.01 1.10 -6.80
C ILE A 69 -1.70 1.41 -5.46
N ALA A 70 -1.95 2.69 -5.17
CA ALA A 70 -2.58 3.08 -3.91
C ALA A 70 -3.99 2.50 -3.76
N VAL A 71 -4.78 2.55 -4.84
CA VAL A 71 -6.11 1.91 -4.88
C VAL A 71 -5.99 0.41 -4.68
N ALA A 72 -5.06 -0.26 -5.37
CA ALA A 72 -4.90 -1.70 -5.24
C ALA A 72 -4.50 -2.13 -3.83
N LEU A 73 -3.57 -1.40 -3.20
CA LEU A 73 -3.17 -1.66 -1.81
C LEU A 73 -4.32 -1.44 -0.83
N HIS A 74 -5.12 -0.38 -1.02
CA HIS A 74 -6.30 -0.13 -0.22
C HIS A 74 -7.32 -1.26 -0.35
N THR A 75 -7.62 -1.70 -1.58
CA THR A 75 -8.58 -2.78 -1.82
C THR A 75 -8.12 -4.13 -1.28
N LEU A 76 -6.83 -4.47 -1.42
CA LEU A 76 -6.30 -5.76 -0.99
C LEU A 76 -6.07 -5.86 0.53
N TYR A 77 -5.64 -4.77 1.17
CA TYR A 77 -5.13 -4.82 2.54
C TYR A 77 -5.85 -3.89 3.51
N GLY A 78 -6.59 -2.89 3.02
CA GLY A 78 -7.09 -1.78 3.84
C GLY A 78 -5.97 -0.83 4.29
N ASP A 79 -6.35 0.42 4.59
CA ASP A 79 -5.39 1.53 4.81
C ASP A 79 -4.39 1.29 5.94
N HIS A 80 -4.79 0.63 7.02
CA HIS A 80 -3.95 0.42 8.21
C HIS A 80 -2.82 -0.59 8.00
N HIS A 81 -2.93 -1.48 7.00
CA HIS A 81 -1.94 -2.53 6.77
C HIS A 81 -0.90 -2.17 5.69
N VAL A 82 -1.16 -1.14 4.88
CA VAL A 82 -0.28 -0.76 3.77
C VAL A 82 1.12 -0.36 4.24
N ALA A 83 1.21 0.42 5.34
CA ALA A 83 2.50 0.84 5.88
C ALA A 83 3.38 -0.34 6.32
N GLY A 84 2.76 -1.38 6.89
CA GLY A 84 3.43 -2.63 7.26
C GLY A 84 3.89 -3.41 6.03
N TRP A 85 3.01 -3.57 5.04
CA TRP A 85 3.32 -4.23 3.78
C TRP A 85 4.52 -3.61 3.07
N LEU A 86 4.57 -2.27 3.00
CA LEU A 86 5.66 -1.52 2.36
C LEU A 86 7.03 -1.75 3.00
N ARG A 87 7.08 -2.08 4.30
CA ARG A 87 8.32 -2.18 5.09
C ARG A 87 8.73 -3.62 5.40
N ARG A 88 7.84 -4.59 5.23
CA ARG A 88 8.15 -6.00 5.46
C ARG A 88 9.00 -6.54 4.29
N PRO A 89 10.14 -7.19 4.56
CA PRO A 89 10.88 -7.93 3.53
C PRO A 89 9.95 -8.92 2.83
N ASN A 90 10.00 -8.96 1.50
CA ASN A 90 9.11 -9.80 0.70
C ASN A 90 9.95 -10.68 -0.24
N GLY A 91 9.82 -12.01 -0.09
CA GLY A 91 10.54 -12.98 -0.92
C GLY A 91 9.85 -13.27 -2.26
N ARG A 92 8.63 -12.77 -2.49
CA ARG A 92 7.91 -12.96 -3.74
C ARG A 92 8.58 -12.12 -4.85
N PRO A 93 8.77 -12.67 -6.06
CA PRO A 93 9.14 -11.85 -7.23
C PRO A 93 8.14 -10.69 -7.41
N PRO A 94 8.59 -9.46 -7.72
CA PRO A 94 9.96 -9.08 -8.10
C PRO A 94 10.82 -8.56 -6.92
N PHE A 95 10.40 -8.77 -5.68
CA PHE A 95 11.04 -8.12 -4.53
C PHE A 95 12.34 -8.80 -4.09
N ASP A 96 12.48 -10.11 -4.32
CA ASP A 96 13.70 -10.89 -4.07
C ASP A 96 14.32 -10.65 -2.68
N GLY A 97 13.48 -10.58 -1.66
CA GLY A 97 13.87 -10.35 -0.25
C GLY A 97 13.94 -8.88 0.16
N ARG A 98 13.87 -7.93 -0.78
CA ARG A 98 13.76 -6.50 -0.47
C ARG A 98 12.37 -6.18 0.05
N THR A 99 12.25 -5.02 0.71
CA THR A 99 10.93 -4.48 1.04
C THR A 99 10.27 -3.90 -0.22
N PRO A 100 8.94 -3.96 -0.36
CA PRO A 100 8.25 -3.37 -1.50
C PRO A 100 8.56 -1.88 -1.69
N LEU A 101 8.68 -1.12 -0.60
CA LEU A 101 9.08 0.29 -0.68
C LEU A 101 10.48 0.46 -1.26
N ALA A 102 11.46 -0.31 -0.76
CA ALA A 102 12.82 -0.23 -1.26
C ALA A 102 12.89 -0.60 -2.75
N PHE A 103 12.08 -1.57 -3.20
CA PHE A 103 11.98 -1.94 -4.60
C PHE A 103 11.36 -0.81 -5.45
N MET A 104 10.22 -0.25 -5.03
CA MET A 104 9.53 0.85 -5.74
C MET A 104 10.41 2.10 -5.93
N LEU A 105 11.30 2.39 -4.98
CA LEU A 105 12.27 3.50 -5.11
C LEU A 105 13.33 3.28 -6.21
N GLY A 106 13.37 2.10 -6.82
CA GLY A 106 14.22 1.78 -7.96
C GLY A 106 13.84 2.46 -9.28
N GLY A 107 12.72 3.19 -9.33
CA GLY A 107 12.30 3.99 -10.48
C GLY A 107 11.07 3.45 -11.22
N ASP A 108 10.80 3.96 -12.41
CA ASP A 108 9.54 3.71 -13.14
C ASP A 108 9.30 2.23 -13.45
N GLN A 109 10.33 1.49 -13.85
CA GLN A 109 10.20 0.06 -14.14
C GLN A 109 9.79 -0.74 -12.89
N ALA A 110 10.31 -0.36 -11.72
CA ALA A 110 9.90 -0.98 -10.46
C ALA A 110 8.44 -0.65 -10.11
N LEU A 111 8.00 0.59 -10.33
CA LEU A 111 6.59 0.97 -10.16
C LEU A 111 5.67 0.19 -11.09
N HIS A 112 6.05 0.02 -12.36
CA HIS A 112 5.29 -0.79 -13.31
C HIS A 112 5.18 -2.25 -12.85
N ALA A 113 6.28 -2.86 -12.40
CA ALA A 113 6.27 -4.24 -11.94
C ALA A 113 5.37 -4.44 -10.70
N VAL A 114 5.42 -3.51 -9.72
CA VAL A 114 4.53 -3.55 -8.56
C VAL A 114 3.08 -3.33 -8.94
N HIS A 115 2.80 -2.40 -9.86
CA HIS A 115 1.44 -2.20 -10.36
C HIS A 115 0.88 -3.46 -11.04
N GLN A 116 1.67 -4.13 -11.89
CA GLN A 116 1.27 -5.38 -12.53
C GLN A 116 1.01 -6.50 -11.51
N LEU A 117 1.89 -6.64 -10.52
CA LEU A 117 1.74 -7.61 -9.44
C LEU A 117 0.41 -7.41 -8.70
N LEU A 118 0.13 -6.19 -8.23
CA LEU A 118 -1.07 -5.89 -7.48
C LEU A 118 -2.34 -6.00 -8.33
N THR A 119 -2.26 -5.67 -9.62
CA THR A 119 -3.38 -5.84 -10.55
C THR A 119 -3.68 -7.33 -10.79
N ALA A 120 -2.64 -8.17 -10.88
CA ALA A 120 -2.81 -9.62 -10.97
C ALA A 120 -3.46 -10.20 -9.69
N ASP A 121 -3.08 -9.68 -8.52
CA ASP A 121 -3.70 -10.06 -7.24
C ASP A 121 -5.17 -9.64 -7.17
N LEU A 122 -5.51 -8.40 -7.59
CA LEU A 122 -6.88 -7.89 -7.62
C LEU A 122 -7.80 -8.65 -8.58
N SER A 123 -7.30 -9.00 -9.76
CA SER A 123 -8.08 -9.71 -10.77
C SER A 123 -8.31 -11.18 -10.43
N GLY A 124 -7.75 -11.67 -9.32
CA GLY A 124 -7.81 -13.08 -8.96
C GLY A 124 -7.04 -13.97 -9.94
N LEU A 125 -6.12 -13.41 -10.75
CA LEU A 125 -5.19 -14.20 -11.57
C LEU A 125 -4.23 -15.02 -10.69
N PHE A 126 -4.05 -14.64 -9.43
CA PHE A 126 -3.51 -15.49 -8.37
C PHE A 126 -4.62 -16.11 -7.49
N ARG A 127 -5.61 -16.75 -8.11
CA ARG A 127 -6.55 -17.63 -7.40
C ARG A 127 -5.72 -18.73 -6.71
N VAL A 128 -6.03 -19.04 -5.45
CA VAL A 128 -5.75 -20.37 -4.89
C VAL A 128 -6.26 -21.35 -5.93
N THR A 129 -5.36 -22.05 -6.64
CA THR A 129 -5.80 -23.00 -7.66
C THR A 129 -6.72 -24.03 -7.00
N PRO A 130 -7.69 -24.63 -7.72
CA PRO A 130 -8.46 -25.75 -7.15
C PRO A 130 -7.53 -26.80 -6.53
N GLU A 131 -6.34 -26.99 -7.11
CA GLU A 131 -5.25 -27.80 -6.58
C GLU A 131 -4.66 -27.27 -5.27
N ALA A 132 -4.38 -25.97 -5.13
CA ALA A 132 -3.90 -25.40 -3.88
C ALA A 132 -4.97 -25.48 -2.78
N HIS A 133 -6.25 -25.37 -3.13
CA HIS A 133 -7.36 -25.54 -2.19
C HIS A 133 -7.53 -26.99 -1.78
N ALA A 134 -7.39 -27.93 -2.74
CA ALA A 134 -7.39 -29.37 -2.49
C ALA A 134 -6.18 -29.81 -1.65
N LEU A 135 -5.00 -29.24 -1.91
CA LEU A 135 -3.79 -29.48 -1.13
C LEU A 135 -3.96 -28.95 0.29
N ALA A 136 -4.49 -27.73 0.46
CA ALA A 136 -4.77 -27.16 1.77
C ALA A 136 -5.80 -28.00 2.55
N ALA A 137 -6.83 -28.54 1.88
CA ALA A 137 -7.83 -29.43 2.48
C ALA A 137 -7.26 -30.82 2.82
N ALA A 138 -6.24 -31.28 2.10
CA ALA A 138 -5.54 -32.54 2.37
C ALA A 138 -4.51 -32.43 3.51
N LEU A 139 -4.16 -31.21 3.94
CA LEU A 139 -3.33 -31.03 5.13
C LEU A 139 -4.14 -31.38 6.38
N PRO A 140 -3.51 -32.03 7.39
CA PRO A 140 -4.13 -32.23 8.69
C PRO A 140 -4.52 -30.87 9.26
N GLN A 141 -5.82 -30.61 9.37
CA GLN A 141 -6.28 -29.39 10.02
C GLN A 141 -6.07 -29.55 11.53
N PRO A 142 -5.45 -28.57 12.20
CA PRO A 142 -5.35 -28.60 13.65
C PRO A 142 -6.76 -28.63 14.27
N ASP A 143 -6.97 -29.51 15.24
CA ASP A 143 -8.21 -29.58 16.04
C ASP A 143 -8.32 -28.33 16.92
N PHE A 144 -8.64 -27.18 16.31
CA PHE A 144 -9.04 -25.98 17.04
C PHE A 144 -10.51 -26.14 17.42
N ASP A 145 -10.76 -26.55 18.65
CA ASP A 145 -12.08 -26.49 19.26
C ASP A 145 -12.44 -25.01 19.53
N LEU A 146 -13.15 -24.39 18.58
CA LEU A 146 -13.61 -23.00 18.66
C LEU A 146 -14.80 -22.83 19.62
N ASP A 147 -15.37 -23.93 20.12
CA ASP A 147 -16.55 -23.93 21.00
C ASP A 147 -16.16 -24.20 22.47
N SER A 148 -14.88 -24.37 22.76
CA SER A 148 -14.39 -24.45 24.13
C SER A 148 -14.64 -23.12 24.85
N PRO A 149 -15.56 -23.04 25.84
CA PRO A 149 -15.75 -21.83 26.61
C PRO A 149 -14.43 -21.55 27.31
N SER A 150 -13.79 -20.45 26.93
CA SER A 150 -12.58 -19.97 27.56
C SER A 150 -12.83 -19.91 29.06
N ARG A 151 -12.24 -20.84 29.81
CA ARG A 151 -12.25 -20.84 31.27
C ARG A 151 -11.34 -19.71 31.72
N ILE A 152 -11.81 -18.48 31.57
CA ILE A 152 -11.30 -17.36 32.34
C ILE A 152 -11.79 -17.64 33.75
N SER A 153 -11.02 -18.43 34.49
CA SER A 153 -11.18 -18.54 35.93
C SER A 153 -10.92 -17.15 36.49
N HIS A 154 -11.98 -16.41 36.80
CA HIS A 154 -11.92 -15.39 37.83
C HIS A 154 -11.65 -16.16 39.13
N GLU A 155 -10.39 -16.20 39.55
CA GLU A 155 -10.06 -16.51 40.94
C GLU A 155 -10.71 -15.41 41.79
N ASP A 156 -11.80 -15.80 42.44
CA ASP A 156 -12.51 -15.07 43.45
C ASP A 156 -11.55 -14.92 44.65
N GLU A 157 -10.97 -13.74 44.81
CA GLU A 157 -10.24 -13.34 46.00
C GLU A 157 -11.24 -13.14 47.15
N SER A 158 -11.79 -14.26 47.62
CA SER A 158 -12.48 -14.36 48.90
C SER A 158 -11.62 -15.20 49.84
N THR A 159 -10.67 -14.54 50.52
CA THR A 159 -10.20 -15.02 51.83
C THR A 159 -10.63 -14.02 52.88
N LYS A 160 -11.55 -14.49 53.73
CA LYS A 160 -12.10 -13.84 54.90
C LYS A 160 -11.40 -14.40 56.14
N LEU A 161 -11.12 -13.53 57.12
CA LEU A 161 -10.66 -13.78 58.49
C LEU A 161 -9.19 -14.25 58.61
N ASP A 162 -8.34 -13.70 59.47
CA ASP A 162 -8.53 -13.21 60.85
C ASP A 162 -8.25 -11.72 61.11
#